data_AF-A0AA40IVG6-F1
#
_entry.id   AF-A0AA40IVG6-F1
#
_cell.length_a   1.000
_cell.length_b   1.000
_cell.length_c   1.000
_cell.angle_alpha   90.00
_cell.angle_beta   90.00
_cell.angle_gamma   90.00
#
_symmetry.space_group_name_H-M   'P 1'
#
loop_
_entity.id
_entity.type
_entity.pdbx_description
1 polymer ?
#
loop_
_entity_poly.entity_id
_entity_poly.type
_entity_poly.pdbx_seq_one_letter_code
_entity_poly.pdbx_strand_id
1 'polypeptide(L)' 'MFLTSTCVIPNKGKVAVAFGSYGWSGEAVPMITERLKSIKLKVVEDGFRFKFVPSNKDYKNADEFIEKFISLI' A
#
# COMPACT_ATOMS: atom_id res chain seq x y z
N MET A 1 -10.12 6.88 13.61
CA MET A 1 -9.50 8.22 13.72
C MET A 1 -8.03 8.05 14.09
N PHE A 2 -7.15 7.80 13.09
CA PHE A 2 -5.71 7.54 13.32
C PHE A 2 -4.79 8.04 12.18
N LEU A 3 -5.28 8.87 11.25
CA LEU A 3 -4.49 9.31 10.08
C LEU A 3 -3.90 10.72 10.19
N THR A 4 -4.08 11.44 11.31
CA THR A 4 -3.72 12.87 11.39
C THR A 4 -2.26 13.13 11.81
N SER A 5 -1.44 12.11 12.08
CA SER A 5 -0.06 12.30 12.59
C SER A 5 1.05 11.75 11.71
N THR A 6 0.82 11.46 10.43
CA THR A 6 1.92 11.28 9.49
C THR A 6 2.56 12.63 9.24
N CYS A 7 3.51 12.96 10.12
CA CYS A 7 4.32 14.17 10.09
C CYS A 7 4.83 14.41 8.66
N VAL A 8 4.70 15.64 8.19
CA VAL A 8 5.26 16.17 6.93
C VAL A 8 6.79 16.27 7.08
N ILE A 9 7.43 15.16 7.42
CA ILE A 9 8.87 14.99 7.29
C ILE A 9 9.09 14.77 5.79
N PRO A 10 10.03 15.45 5.13
CA PRO A 10 10.24 15.24 3.70
C PRO A 10 10.81 13.83 3.48
N ASN A 11 9.95 12.83 3.36
CA ASN A 11 10.30 11.46 3.00
C ASN A 11 10.69 11.36 1.50
N LYS A 12 11.21 12.44 0.89
CA LYS A 12 11.69 12.46 -0.49
C LYS A 12 12.68 11.31 -0.68
N GLY A 13 12.32 10.36 -1.54
CA GLY A 13 13.16 9.21 -1.87
C GLY A 13 12.85 7.91 -1.11
N LYS A 14 11.92 7.92 -0.15
CA LYS A 14 11.50 6.66 0.50
C LYS A 14 10.48 5.91 -0.37
N VAL A 15 10.66 4.60 -0.45
CA VAL A 15 9.68 3.69 -1.03
C VAL A 15 8.55 3.51 -0.02
N ALA A 16 7.31 3.67 -0.48
CA ALA A 16 6.12 3.51 0.33
C ALA A 16 5.14 2.58 -0.38
N VAL A 17 4.31 1.90 0.38
CA VAL A 17 3.32 1.00 -0.18
C VAL A 17 2.05 1.00 0.67
N ALA A 18 0.90 0.94 0.01
CA ALA A 18 -0.39 0.84 0.67
C ALA A 18 -0.86 -0.63 0.59
N PHE A 19 -1.30 -1.17 1.72
CA PHE A 19 -1.94 -2.48 1.78
C PHE A 19 -3.20 -2.41 2.66
N GLY A 20 -4.20 -3.23 2.37
CA GLY A 20 -5.41 -3.25 3.18
C GLY A 20 -6.43 -4.34 2.81
N SER A 21 -7.18 -4.75 3.82
CA SER A 21 -8.36 -5.62 3.66
C SER A 21 -9.59 -4.77 3.33
N TYR A 22 -10.44 -5.22 2.40
CA TYR A 22 -11.71 -4.57 2.11
C TYR A 22 -12.89 -5.54 2.10
N GLY A 23 -14.07 -5.03 2.48
CA GLY A 23 -15.31 -5.82 2.47
C GLY A 23 -16.09 -5.68 1.16
N TRP A 24 -16.33 -4.44 0.72
CA TRP A 24 -17.20 -4.12 -0.41
C TRP A 24 -16.43 -3.55 -1.61
N SER A 25 -16.11 -2.25 -1.62
CA SER A 25 -15.58 -1.57 -2.81
C SER A 25 -14.05 -1.50 -2.92
N GLY A 26 -13.32 -1.62 -1.80
CA GLY A 26 -11.85 -1.66 -1.84
C GLY A 26 -11.16 -0.35 -2.28
N GLU A 27 -11.87 0.77 -2.25
CA GLU A 27 -11.38 2.09 -2.70
C GLU A 27 -10.37 2.74 -1.73
N ALA A 28 -10.20 2.19 -0.53
CA ALA A 28 -9.26 2.73 0.45
C ALA A 28 -7.80 2.61 -0.01
N VAL A 29 -7.41 1.46 -0.58
CA VAL A 29 -6.02 1.24 -1.03
C VAL A 29 -5.62 2.17 -2.19
N PRO A 30 -6.41 2.34 -3.28
CA PRO A 30 -6.04 3.28 -4.34
C PRO A 30 -6.02 4.74 -3.85
N MET A 31 -6.94 5.12 -2.95
CA MET A 31 -6.96 6.46 -2.36
C MET A 31 -5.69 6.76 -1.53
N ILE A 32 -5.21 5.77 -0.75
CA ILE A 32 -3.96 5.90 0.00
C ILE A 32 -2.77 5.93 -0.96
N THR A 33 -2.75 5.08 -1.99
CA THR A 33 -1.70 5.07 -3.03
C THR A 33 -1.59 6.44 -3.73
N GLU A 34 -2.71 7.06 -4.12
CA GLU A 34 -2.74 8.41 -4.70
C GLU A 34 -2.24 9.48 -3.73
N ARG A 35 -2.60 9.35 -2.44
CA ARG A 35 -2.11 10.27 -1.42
C ARG A 35 -0.60 10.16 -1.22
N LEU A 36 -0.06 8.94 -1.21
CA LEU A 36 1.38 8.69 -1.13
C LEU A 36 2.11 9.22 -2.37
N LYS A 37 1.54 9.06 -3.58
CA LYS A 37 2.06 9.65 -4.83
C LYS A 37 2.09 11.19 -4.74
N SER A 38 1.04 11.82 -4.21
CA SER A 38 1.00 13.28 -4.00
C SER A 38 2.11 13.80 -3.08
N ILE A 39 2.60 12.97 -2.15
CA ILE A 39 3.68 13.31 -1.21
C ILE A 39 5.08 13.09 -1.85
N LYS A 40 5.17 12.78 -3.15
CA LYS A 40 6.40 12.46 -3.90
C LYS A 40 7.18 11.26 -3.34
N LEU A 41 6.46 10.26 -2.83
CA LEU A 41 7.01 8.97 -2.46
C LEU A 41 7.12 8.07 -3.70
N LYS A 42 8.10 7.16 -3.72
CA LYS A 42 8.11 6.07 -4.71
C LYS A 42 7.10 5.02 -4.24
N VAL A 43 5.99 4.88 -4.95
CA VAL A 43 4.91 3.96 -4.57
C VAL A 43 4.76 2.87 -5.60
N VAL A 44 4.64 1.62 -5.15
CA VAL A 44 4.27 0.49 -6.01
C VAL A 44 2.82 0.69 -6.45
N GLU A 45 2.59 0.81 -7.77
CA GLU A 45 1.30 1.26 -8.30
C GLU A 45 0.12 0.34 -7.98
N ASP A 46 0.38 -0.96 -7.78
CA ASP A 46 -0.69 -1.94 -7.63
C ASP A 46 -1.40 -1.86 -6.27
N GLY A 47 -0.65 -1.64 -5.19
CA GLY A 47 -1.16 -1.68 -3.81
C GLY A 47 -1.76 -3.04 -3.43
N PHE A 48 -1.41 -3.60 -2.28
CA PHE A 48 -1.88 -4.94 -1.93
C PHE A 48 -3.29 -4.91 -1.34
N ARG A 49 -4.24 -5.65 -1.94
CA ARG A 49 -5.64 -5.67 -1.51
C ARG A 49 -6.14 -7.09 -1.40
N PHE A 50 -6.82 -7.39 -0.31
CA PHE A 50 -7.47 -8.69 -0.13
C PHE A 50 -8.89 -8.51 0.42
N LYS A 51 -9.78 -9.45 0.07
CA LYS A 51 -11.20 -9.35 0.37
C LYS A 51 -11.51 -10.14 1.66
N PHE A 52 -12.02 -9.46 2.69
CA PHE A 52 -12.34 -10.04 4.00
C PHE A 52 -11.18 -10.80 4.66
N VAL A 53 -11.16 -12.14 4.57
CA VAL A 53 -10.19 -13.01 5.23
C VAL A 53 -9.28 -13.60 4.15
N PRO A 54 -7.96 -13.38 4.23
CA PRO A 54 -7.02 -13.88 3.24
C PRO A 54 -7.02 -15.42 3.25
N SER A 55 -7.15 -16.01 2.06
CA SER A 55 -6.97 -17.45 1.83
C SER A 55 -5.51 -17.76 1.46
N ASN A 56 -5.12 -19.03 1.42
CA ASN A 56 -3.76 -19.45 1.01
C ASN A 56 -3.27 -18.86 -0.31
N LYS A 57 -4.17 -18.51 -1.24
CA LYS A 57 -3.83 -17.81 -2.48
C LYS A 57 -3.40 -16.36 -2.25
N ASP A 58 -4.08 -15.65 -1.35
CA ASP A 58 -3.76 -14.27 -1.01
C ASP A 58 -2.38 -14.16 -0.34
N TYR A 59 -2.01 -15.15 0.49
CA TYR A 59 -0.66 -15.19 1.07
C TYR A 59 0.44 -15.31 0.02
N LYS A 60 0.26 -16.14 -1.01
CA LYS A 60 1.23 -16.22 -2.13
C LYS A 60 1.32 -14.90 -2.90
N ASN A 61 0.17 -14.26 -3.11
CA ASN A 61 0.10 -12.96 -3.76
C ASN A 61 0.76 -11.86 -2.91
N ALA A 62 0.71 -11.98 -1.58
CA ALA A 62 1.40 -11.09 -0.65
C ALA A 62 2.92 -11.27 -0.73
N ASP A 63 3.41 -12.50 -0.79
CA ASP A 63 4.84 -12.80 -0.97
C ASP A 63 5.39 -12.18 -2.26
N GLU A 64 4.73 -12.41 -3.40
CA GLU A 64 5.15 -11.83 -4.69
C GLU A 64 5.12 -10.29 -4.66
N PHE A 65 4.16 -9.71 -3.94
CA PHE A 65 4.06 -8.27 -3.76
C PHE A 65 5.23 -7.70 -2.93
N ILE A 66 5.64 -8.42 -1.88
CA ILE A 66 6.80 -8.06 -1.06
C ILE A 66 8.09 -8.15 -1.88
N GLU A 67 8.26 -9.18 -2.72
CA GLU A 67 9.43 -9.29 -3.61
C GLU A 67 9.51 -8.10 -4.57
N LYS A 68 8.39 -7.69 -5.18
CA LYS A 68 8.31 -6.49 -6.03
C LYS A 68 8.66 -5.21 -5.25
N PHE A 69 8.24 -5.12 -3.99
CA PHE A 69 8.55 -3.98 -3.13
C PHE A 69 10.04 -3.91 -2.76
N ILE A 70 10.66 -5.05 -2.44
CA ILE A 70 12.10 -5.13 -2.12
C ILE A 70 12.94 -4.74 -3.34
N SER A 71 12.54 -5.11 -4.56
CA SER A 71 13.24 -4.71 -5.79
C SER A 71 13.19 -3.19 -6.07
N LEU A 72 12.30 -2.45 -5.40
CA LEU A 72 12.13 -0.99 -5.60
C LEU A 72 12.86 -0.15 -4.53
N ILE A 73 13.26 -0.79 -3.42
CA ILE A 73 14.18 -0.24 -2.40
C ILE A 73 15.59 -0.19 -2.97
#